data_AF-A0A7S3JH75-F1
#
_entry.id   AF-A0A7S3JH75-F1
#
_cell.length_a   1.000
_cell.length_b   1.000
_cell.length_c   1.000
_cell.angle_alpha   90.00
_cell.angle_beta   90.00
_cell.angle_gamma   90.00
#
_symmetry.space_group_name_H-M   'P 1'
#
loop_
_entity.id
_entity.type
_entity.pdbx_description
1 polymer ?
#
loop_
_entity_poly.entity_id
_entity_poly.type
_entity_poly.pdbx_seq_one_letter_code
_entity_poly.pdbx_strand_id
1 'polypeptide(L)'
;YDEKEEIGIFASDEEAYKVFDELFIPIVQDLHPDYDMKCNYKNEFEITEIANLKKIAKLKSKMSFIRASARRNFKDFPFTPMMSTQTKFSVEKRIVDTLGEVYGQ
;
A
#
# COMPACT_ATOMS: atom_id res chain seq x y z
N TYR A 1 14.22 4.75 -10.97
CA TYR A 1 13.10 3.87 -11.35
C TYR A 1 13.49 3.29 -12.69
N ASP A 2 13.54 1.96 -12.78
CA ASP A 2 13.88 1.26 -14.02
C ASP A 2 12.62 1.24 -14.90
N GLU A 3 12.68 1.81 -16.11
CA GLU A 3 11.52 2.03 -17.01
C GLU A 3 10.81 0.73 -17.43
N LYS A 4 11.39 -0.43 -17.12
CA LYS A 4 10.89 -1.76 -17.52
C LYS A 4 9.73 -2.30 -16.68
N GLU A 5 9.38 -1.67 -15.56
CA GLU A 5 8.36 -2.18 -14.63
C GLU A 5 7.05 -1.36 -14.63
N GLU A 6 6.90 -0.36 -15.51
CA GLU A 6 5.67 0.43 -15.55
C GLU A 6 4.63 -0.21 -16.48
N ILE A 7 3.50 -0.62 -15.90
CA ILE A 7 2.29 -1.07 -16.61
C ILE A 7 1.70 0.07 -17.48
N GLY A 8 2.13 1.32 -17.24
CA GLY A 8 1.73 2.50 -18.00
C GLY A 8 0.36 3.06 -17.64
N ILE A 9 -0.28 2.56 -16.59
CA ILE A 9 -1.59 3.01 -16.11
C ILE A 9 -1.56 3.26 -14.60
N PHE A 10 -2.28 4.30 -14.18
CA PHE A 10 -2.51 4.63 -12.77
C PHE A 10 -3.99 4.92 -12.54
N ALA A 11 -4.55 4.40 -11.45
CA ALA A 11 -5.88 4.79 -11.00
C ALA A 11 -5.84 6.21 -10.40
N SER A 12 -6.85 7.03 -10.71
CA SER A 12 -6.99 8.39 -10.16
C SER A 12 -7.53 8.38 -8.73
N ASP A 13 -8.41 7.43 -8.42
CA ASP A 13 -9.15 7.30 -7.16
C ASP A 13 -9.74 5.87 -7.04
N GLU A 14 -10.51 5.62 -5.98
CA GLU A 14 -11.17 4.33 -5.75
C GLU A 14 -12.24 4.02 -6.82
N GLU A 15 -12.94 5.04 -7.32
CA GLU A 15 -14.02 4.89 -8.30
C GLU A 15 -13.48 4.45 -9.67
N ALA A 16 -12.27 4.88 -10.04
CA ALA A 16 -11.60 4.46 -11.27
C ALA A 16 -11.48 2.92 -11.40
N TYR A 17 -11.27 2.20 -10.30
CA TYR A 17 -11.23 0.73 -10.30
C TYR A 17 -12.60 0.08 -10.57
N LYS A 18 -13.70 0.81 -10.33
CA LYS A 18 -15.08 0.34 -10.56
C LYS A 18 -15.59 0.77 -11.94
N VAL A 19 -15.32 2.01 -12.35
CA VAL A 19 -15.78 2.56 -13.63
C VAL A 19 -15.01 1.99 -14.81
N PHE A 20 -13.71 1.75 -14.63
CA PHE A 20 -12.84 1.16 -15.65
C PHE A 20 -12.44 -0.27 -15.29
N ASP A 21 -13.37 -1.03 -14.71
CA ASP A 21 -13.12 -2.40 -14.26
C ASP A 21 -12.76 -3.33 -15.44
N GLU A 22 -13.38 -3.15 -16.60
CA GLU A 22 -13.04 -3.86 -17.84
C GLU A 22 -11.56 -3.70 -18.24
N LEU A 23 -10.92 -2.60 -17.83
CA LEU A 23 -9.50 -2.33 -18.06
C LEU A 23 -8.63 -2.79 -16.88
N PHE A 24 -9.01 -2.46 -15.65
CA PHE A 24 -8.20 -2.75 -14.46
C PHE A 24 -8.23 -4.22 -14.06
N ILE A 25 -9.37 -4.92 -14.21
CA ILE A 25 -9.50 -6.30 -13.77
C ILE A 25 -8.51 -7.22 -14.50
N PRO A 26 -8.42 -7.22 -15.85
CA PRO A 26 -7.47 -8.08 -16.56
C PRO A 26 -6.02 -7.78 -16.19
N ILE A 27 -5.67 -6.50 -16.00
CA ILE A 27 -4.32 -6.08 -15.61
C ILE A 27 -3.98 -6.58 -14.21
N VAL A 28 -4.90 -6.45 -13.26
CA VAL A 28 -4.70 -6.93 -11.88
C VAL A 28 -4.54 -8.45 -11.85
N GLN A 29 -5.30 -9.18 -12.66
CA GLN A 29 -5.18 -10.65 -12.77
C GLN A 29 -3.84 -11.08 -13.39
N ASP A 30 -3.33 -10.35 -14.39
CA ASP A 30 -2.01 -10.63 -14.99
C ASP A 30 -0.86 -10.39 -14.00
N LEU A 31 -0.94 -9.29 -13.23
CA LEU A 31 0.06 -8.94 -12.21
C LEU A 31 -0.02 -9.82 -10.96
N HIS A 32 -1.21 -10.33 -10.64
CA HIS A 32 -1.47 -11.14 -9.47
C HIS A 32 -2.26 -12.41 -9.84
N PRO A 33 -1.61 -13.41 -10.47
CA PRO A 33 -2.30 -14.59 -11.00
C PRO A 33 -3.06 -15.41 -9.94
N ASP A 34 -2.56 -15.42 -8.71
CA ASP A 34 -3.17 -16.15 -7.58
C ASP A 34 -4.24 -15.31 -6.86
N TYR A 35 -4.50 -14.08 -7.31
CA TYR A 35 -5.47 -13.18 -6.68
C TYR A 35 -6.87 -13.39 -7.27
N ASP A 36 -7.77 -13.97 -6.47
CA ASP A 36 -9.20 -13.99 -6.75
C ASP A 36 -9.89 -12.83 -6.03
N MET A 37 -10.51 -11.93 -6.82
CA MET A 37 -11.31 -10.81 -6.33
C MET A 37 -12.43 -11.22 -5.37
N LYS A 38 -12.94 -12.45 -5.48
CA LYS A 38 -14.03 -12.94 -4.63
C LYS A 38 -13.55 -13.46 -3.27
N CYS A 39 -12.31 -13.92 -3.17
CA CYS A 39 -11.87 -14.74 -2.05
C CYS A 39 -10.74 -14.13 -1.20
N ASN A 40 -9.99 -13.16 -1.72
CA ASN A 40 -8.70 -12.76 -1.13
C ASN A 40 -8.69 -11.42 -0.38
N TYR A 41 -9.84 -10.78 -0.14
CA TYR A 41 -9.87 -9.54 0.64
C TYR A 41 -9.86 -9.84 2.16
N LYS A 42 -8.67 -9.92 2.75
CA LYS A 42 -8.47 -9.97 4.20
C LYS A 42 -7.56 -8.84 4.66
N ASN A 43 -8.14 -7.85 5.33
CA ASN A 43 -7.38 -6.78 6.00
C ASN A 43 -6.97 -7.22 7.40
N GLU A 44 -6.13 -8.25 7.50
CA GLU A 44 -5.58 -8.68 8.79
C GLU A 44 -4.35 -7.83 9.12
N PHE A 45 -4.56 -6.79 9.93
CA PHE A 45 -3.49 -5.93 10.45
C PHE A 45 -3.10 -6.27 11.89
N GLU A 46 -3.76 -7.26 12.48
CA GLU A 46 -3.37 -7.75 13.79
C GLU A 46 -2.10 -8.60 13.65
N ILE A 47 -1.07 -8.24 14.43
CA ILE A 47 0.15 -9.04 14.53
C ILE A 47 -0.14 -10.22 15.47
N THR A 48 -1.08 -11.08 15.13
CA THR A 48 -1.43 -12.27 15.93
C THR A 48 -0.34 -13.34 15.85
N GLU A 49 0.49 -13.33 14.80
CA GLU A 49 1.60 -14.28 14.61
C GLU A 49 2.98 -13.79 15.09
N ILE A 50 3.05 -12.95 16.13
CA ILE A 50 4.34 -12.54 16.75
C ILE A 50 5.19 -13.77 17.15
N ALA A 51 4.57 -14.92 17.43
CA ALA A 51 5.26 -16.17 17.72
C ALA A 51 6.21 -16.62 16.59
N ASN A 52 5.88 -16.35 15.32
CA ASN A 52 6.73 -16.68 14.17
C ASN A 52 7.94 -15.75 14.05
N LEU A 53 7.89 -14.51 14.57
CA LEU A 53 9.02 -13.58 14.57
C LEU A 53 10.19 -14.06 15.45
N LYS A 54 9.94 -14.89 16.47
CA LYS A 54 11.01 -15.51 17.28
C LYS A 54 11.92 -16.43 16.45
N LYS A 55 11.43 -16.97 15.32
CA LYS A 55 12.25 -17.74 14.37
C LYS A 55 13.23 -16.84 13.60
N ILE A 56 12.84 -15.60 13.30
CA ILE A 56 13.66 -14.60 12.62
C ILE A 56 14.86 -14.18 13.48
N ALA A 57 14.69 -14.13 14.81
CA ALA A 57 15.80 -13.83 15.73
C ALA A 57 16.97 -14.84 15.60
N LYS A 58 16.71 -16.10 15.25
CA LYS A 58 17.76 -17.11 15.00
C LYS A 58 18.49 -16.91 13.67
N LEU A 59 17.90 -16.17 12.73
CA LEU A 59 18.48 -15.83 11.41
C LEU A 59 19.34 -14.55 11.44
N LYS A 60 19.40 -13.85 12.59
CA LYS A 60 20.15 -12.60 12.78
C LYS A 60 21.66 -12.73 12.49
N SER A 61 22.23 -13.93 12.57
CA SER A 61 23.63 -14.18 12.19
C SER A 61 23.88 -14.24 10.67
N LYS A 62 22.81 -14.30 9.85
CA LYS A 62 22.89 -14.45 8.38
C LYS A 62 22.30 -13.28 7.59
N MET A 63 21.52 -12.40 8.23
CA MET A 63 20.87 -11.26 7.57
C MET A 63 21.29 -9.95 8.22
N SER A 64 21.79 -9.01 7.41
CA SER A 64 22.25 -7.69 7.86
C SER A 64 21.12 -6.70 8.10
N PHE A 65 20.01 -6.78 7.35
CA PHE A 65 18.83 -5.94 7.55
C PHE A 65 17.55 -6.64 7.06
N ILE A 66 16.42 -6.26 7.65
CA ILE A 66 15.08 -6.64 7.18
C ILE A 66 14.28 -5.35 7.05
N ARG A 67 13.63 -5.16 5.89
CA ARG A 67 12.76 -4.01 5.63
C ARG A 67 11.38 -4.51 5.25
N ALA A 68 10.37 -4.08 5.98
CA ALA A 68 8.97 -4.21 5.60
C ALA A 68 8.44 -2.82 5.22
N SER A 69 7.80 -2.70 4.07
CA SER A 69 7.15 -1.45 3.64
C SER A 69 5.76 -1.73 3.11
N ALA A 70 4.81 -0.86 3.47
CA ALA A 70 3.44 -0.92 3.01
C ALA A 70 3.07 0.43 2.37
N ARG A 71 2.30 0.39 1.29
CA ARG A 71 1.77 1.58 0.61
C ARG A 71 0.30 1.77 1.01
N ARG A 72 -0.09 2.98 1.37
CA ARG A 72 -1.45 3.32 1.81
C ARG A 72 -1.84 4.70 1.25
N ASN A 73 -3.13 4.89 1.03
CA ASN A 73 -3.75 6.17 0.69
C ASN A 73 -4.79 6.52 1.76
N PHE A 74 -5.05 7.81 1.97
CA PHE A 74 -6.10 8.24 2.89
C PHE A 74 -7.48 8.04 2.27
N LYS A 75 -8.42 7.59 3.09
CA LYS A 75 -9.83 7.51 2.70
C LYS A 75 -10.35 8.92 2.36
N ASP A 76 -11.21 9.01 1.35
CA ASP A 76 -11.85 10.25 0.88
C ASP A 76 -10.89 11.25 0.21
N PHE A 77 -9.67 10.81 -0.14
CA PHE A 77 -8.74 11.56 -0.97
C PHE A 77 -8.53 10.84 -2.30
N PRO A 78 -8.41 11.58 -3.43
CA PRO A 78 -7.97 10.97 -4.68
C PRO A 78 -6.55 10.42 -4.50
N PHE A 79 -6.17 9.46 -5.34
CA PHE A 79 -4.80 8.96 -5.37
C PHE A 79 -3.84 10.02 -5.93
N THR A 80 -2.55 9.78 -5.69
CA THR A 80 -1.45 10.67 -6.06
C THR A 80 -1.53 11.25 -7.48
N PRO A 81 -1.94 10.50 -8.54
CA PRO A 81 -2.03 11.04 -9.89
C PRO A 81 -3.02 12.22 -10.05
N MET A 82 -4.08 12.27 -9.24
CA MET A 82 -5.14 13.27 -9.34
C MET A 82 -5.12 14.27 -8.16
N MET A 83 -4.23 14.09 -7.18
CA MET A 83 -4.17 15.02 -6.04
C MET A 83 -3.76 16.43 -6.47
N SER A 84 -4.62 17.41 -6.17
CA SER A 84 -4.29 18.83 -6.25
C SER A 84 -3.22 19.23 -5.22
N THR A 85 -2.54 20.35 -5.43
CA THR A 85 -1.56 20.87 -4.46
C THR A 85 -2.16 21.10 -3.07
N GLN A 86 -3.40 21.62 -3.00
CA GLN A 86 -4.11 21.84 -1.73
C GLN A 86 -4.43 20.53 -1.02
N THR A 87 -4.83 19.52 -1.78
CA THR A 87 -5.10 18.16 -1.30
C THR A 87 -3.82 17.53 -0.73
N LYS A 88 -2.68 17.69 -1.41
CA LYS A 88 -1.37 17.21 -0.93
C LYS A 88 -0.99 17.83 0.42
N PHE A 89 -1.13 19.15 0.56
CA PHE A 89 -0.87 19.83 1.84
C PHE A 89 -1.79 19.36 2.96
N SER A 90 -3.06 19.09 2.65
CA SER A 90 -4.01 18.58 3.65
C SER A 90 -3.64 17.17 4.13
N VAL A 91 -3.19 16.31 3.22
CA VAL A 91 -2.67 14.97 3.53
C VAL A 91 -1.38 15.05 4.34
N GLU A 92 -0.43 15.88 3.92
CA GLU A 92 0.84 16.10 4.61
C GLU A 92 0.62 16.55 6.05
N LYS A 93 -0.23 17.57 6.25
CA LYS A 93 -0.56 18.06 7.58
C LYS A 93 -1.10 16.95 8.49
N ARG A 94 -2.05 16.14 8.00
CA ARG A 94 -2.60 15.00 8.76
C ARG A 94 -1.52 13.98 9.14
N ILE A 95 -0.59 13.70 8.23
CA ILE A 95 0.54 12.80 8.50
C ILE A 95 1.42 13.37 9.61
N VAL A 96 1.83 14.64 9.48
CA VAL A 96 2.71 15.31 10.45
C VAL A 96 2.05 15.40 11.82
N ASP A 97 0.78 15.77 11.89
CA ASP A 97 0.02 15.87 13.14
C ASP A 97 -0.04 14.49 13.82
N THR A 98 -0.41 13.43 13.09
CA THR A 98 -0.51 12.07 13.65
C THR A 98 0.86 11.53 14.09
N LEU A 99 1.91 11.74 13.29
CA LEU A 99 3.26 11.31 13.66
C LEU A 99 3.83 12.13 14.82
N GLY A 100 3.48 13.41 14.92
CA GLY A 100 3.82 14.27 16.04
C GLY A 100 3.18 13.79 17.35
N GLU A 101 1.94 13.30 17.31
CA GLU A 101 1.29 12.68 18.47
C GLU A 101 1.97 11.38 18.91
N VAL A 102 2.42 10.55 17.96
CA VAL A 102 3.02 9.23 18.24
C VAL A 102 4.48 9.33 18.67
N TYR A 103 5.27 10.20 18.05
CA TYR A 103 6.74 10.27 18.21
C TYR A 103 7.24 11.60 18.78
N GLY A 104 6.39 12.61 18.92
CA GLY A 104 6.76 13.94 19.41
C GLY A 104 6.63 14.13 20.93
N GLN A 105 6.42 13.05 21.69
CA GLN A 105 6.55 13.01 23.15
C GLN A 105 7.95 12.54 23.58
#